data_AF-A0A949E392-F1
#
_entry.id   AF-A0A949E392-F1
#
_cell.length_a   1.000
_cell.length_b   1.000
_cell.length_c   1.000
_cell.angle_alpha   90.00
_cell.angle_beta   90.00
_cell.angle_gamma   90.00
#
_symmetry.space_group_name_H-M   'P 1'
#
loop_
_entity.id
_entity.type
_entity.pdbx_description
1 polymer ?
#
loop_
_entity_poly.entity_id
_entity_poly.type
_entity_poly.pdbx_seq_one_letter_code
_entity_poly.pdbx_strand_id
1 'polypeptide(L)'
;MKCLIKYLLFNLFIFLNCYSQIRIINKPVSTLQDPPVIESKEIKYPVFHKDAQNLDSLGLYGDLLFYNEEENIRNNKAKITLYNGITWIYVKALDMFNQEHEAISCWVKESDTQVLENFVIPEIISVIKNNWVNNLSIGTKLLTLINDPDKFNIFDIKTAFNSQNLDEKLLRENILKTAQNFLGMPYSWGGKSAWDGKGLNDTAEMQTSVDCSGFINLIYRVNGLEIPRNSGTQYKYCNKINKGLDLLPGDLIFLTNPTSGNINHVILYLGNNLMQESIGSENPEENRITEFNKRFGKNISETNSGDFSNVIEGQKIYFGSLLNSQEKLEEMRKYFFFTKNLIKISYFNNISKELENFITGKSFKPNFPIKIEDLAVVYTLYWGFDNLVYPGQIIVNKSVAKDVCDIFQELFDAHFRIEKISLIDNYNADDDLAMADNNSSSLCCRAITGKPGTYSKHTFGLAIDINPVQNPYVKGKLVLPENSKNNLNNINYTDRDAVKNLMGVITQDSVCYKIFAKYGWTWGGNWDKTYFDGTENKRYFDYQHFEK
;
A
#
# COMPACT_ATOMS: atom_id res chain seq x y z
N MET A 1 9.74 -14.41 18.38
CA MET A 1 8.77 -15.52 18.51
C MET A 1 7.41 -15.09 19.08
N LYS A 2 7.34 -14.43 20.26
CA LYS A 2 6.05 -13.98 20.85
C LYS A 2 5.24 -12.98 20.00
N CYS A 3 5.89 -12.06 19.27
CA CYS A 3 5.21 -11.15 18.33
C CYS A 3 4.70 -11.86 17.06
N LEU A 4 5.42 -12.88 16.57
CA LEU A 4 5.02 -13.66 15.40
C LEU A 4 3.80 -14.56 15.70
N ILE A 5 3.72 -15.07 16.93
CA ILE A 5 2.57 -15.86 17.41
C ILE A 5 1.35 -14.95 17.64
N LYS A 6 1.51 -13.74 18.19
CA LYS A 6 0.43 -12.74 18.24
C LYS A 6 -0.02 -12.29 16.85
N TYR A 7 0.92 -12.15 15.92
CA TYR A 7 0.66 -11.84 14.51
C TYR A 7 -0.10 -12.96 13.80
N LEU A 8 0.26 -14.23 14.00
CA LEU A 8 -0.47 -15.38 13.47
C LEU A 8 -1.86 -15.49 14.09
N LEU A 9 -2.00 -15.32 15.40
CA LEU A 9 -3.30 -15.38 16.09
C LEU A 9 -4.24 -14.22 15.71
N PHE A 10 -3.72 -13.01 15.52
CA PHE A 10 -4.51 -11.86 15.06
C PHE A 10 -4.96 -12.03 13.59
N ASN A 11 -4.06 -12.49 12.70
CA ASN A 11 -4.41 -12.79 11.32
C ASN A 11 -5.38 -13.97 11.21
N LEU A 12 -5.19 -15.03 12.01
CA LEU A 12 -6.09 -16.18 12.06
C LEU A 12 -7.47 -15.79 12.62
N PHE A 13 -7.53 -14.83 13.56
CA PHE A 13 -8.79 -14.29 14.09
C PHE A 13 -9.56 -13.43 13.06
N ILE A 14 -8.85 -12.61 12.27
CA ILE A 14 -9.45 -11.87 11.14
C ILE A 14 -9.90 -12.83 10.01
N PHE A 15 -9.11 -13.87 9.72
CA PHE A 15 -9.43 -14.82 8.65
C PHE A 15 -10.57 -15.79 9.00
N LEU A 16 -10.73 -16.16 10.28
CA LEU A 16 -11.71 -17.17 10.70
C LEU A 16 -13.05 -16.59 11.17
N ASN A 17 -13.13 -15.31 11.56
CA ASN A 17 -14.34 -14.73 12.20
C ASN A 17 -14.87 -13.43 11.56
N CYS A 18 -14.55 -13.11 10.30
CA CYS A 18 -15.00 -11.84 9.73
C CYS A 18 -15.71 -11.98 8.38
N TYR A 19 -17.04 -11.85 8.41
CA TYR A 19 -17.86 -11.23 7.36
C TYR A 19 -17.55 -9.70 7.26
N SER A 20 -16.28 -9.29 7.28
CA SER A 20 -15.90 -7.88 7.33
C SER A 20 -15.97 -7.24 5.93
N GLN A 21 -16.83 -6.24 5.76
CA GLN A 21 -16.79 -5.33 4.60
C GLN A 21 -15.65 -4.32 4.77
N ILE A 22 -14.83 -4.12 3.72
CA ILE A 22 -13.81 -3.06 3.68
C ILE A 22 -14.38 -1.88 2.90
N ARG A 23 -14.30 -0.68 3.50
CA ARG A 23 -14.78 0.57 2.89
C ARG A 23 -13.66 1.59 2.80
N ILE A 24 -13.76 2.49 1.82
CA ILE A 24 -12.83 3.61 1.57
C ILE A 24 -13.55 4.95 1.75
N ILE A 25 -12.89 5.95 2.33
CA ILE A 25 -13.40 7.33 2.33
C ILE A 25 -13.27 7.91 0.91
N ASN A 26 -14.40 8.31 0.32
CA ASN A 26 -14.51 8.82 -1.06
C ASN A 26 -14.77 10.33 -1.12
N LYS A 27 -14.49 11.06 -0.04
CA LYS A 27 -14.50 12.54 0.05
C LYS A 27 -13.13 13.10 0.43
N PRO A 28 -12.80 14.36 0.06
CA PRO A 28 -11.50 14.95 0.37
C PRO A 28 -11.08 14.85 1.84
N VAL A 29 -12.01 15.10 2.77
CA VAL A 29 -11.83 15.03 4.23
C VAL A 29 -13.14 14.57 4.88
N SER A 30 -13.07 13.78 5.95
CA SER A 30 -14.24 13.35 6.76
C SER A 30 -13.94 13.43 8.26
N THR A 31 -14.93 13.82 9.05
CA THR A 31 -14.79 14.05 10.51
C THR A 31 -15.03 12.78 11.33
N LEU A 32 -14.27 12.57 12.42
CA LEU A 32 -14.39 11.43 13.35
C LEU A 32 -14.55 11.95 14.79
N GLN A 33 -15.68 11.69 15.47
CA GLN A 33 -16.04 12.27 16.79
C GLN A 33 -16.56 11.20 17.78
N ASP A 34 -16.30 11.40 19.09
CA ASP A 34 -17.04 10.81 20.23
C ASP A 34 -18.30 11.69 20.53
N PRO A 35 -19.33 11.27 21.30
CA PRO A 35 -20.63 11.95 21.31
C PRO A 35 -20.64 13.31 22.05
N PRO A 36 -21.45 14.30 21.64
CA PRO A 36 -21.76 15.46 22.47
C PRO A 36 -22.70 15.12 23.63
N VAL A 37 -22.40 15.70 24.81
CA VAL A 37 -23.41 15.91 25.85
C VAL A 37 -24.45 16.86 25.26
N ILE A 38 -25.69 16.39 25.16
CA ILE A 38 -26.83 17.11 24.60
C ILE A 38 -26.99 18.43 25.36
N GLU A 39 -26.94 19.58 24.67
CA GLU A 39 -27.89 20.65 24.94
C GLU A 39 -28.06 21.65 23.78
N SER A 40 -29.33 21.84 23.45
CA SER A 40 -29.98 22.92 22.69
C SER A 40 -30.33 22.67 21.22
N LYS A 41 -31.64 22.76 21.00
CA LYS A 41 -32.37 22.71 19.73
C LYS A 41 -32.12 24.01 18.97
N GLU A 42 -32.02 23.89 17.65
CA GLU A 42 -31.74 24.95 16.66
C GLU A 42 -30.25 25.27 16.44
N ILE A 43 -29.56 24.37 15.73
CA ILE A 43 -28.35 24.72 15.01
C ILE A 43 -28.49 24.21 13.56
N LYS A 44 -28.58 25.13 12.58
CA LYS A 44 -28.88 24.82 11.16
C LYS A 44 -27.68 24.33 10.32
N TYR A 45 -26.50 24.23 10.91
CA TYR A 45 -25.27 23.64 10.36
C TYR A 45 -24.42 23.12 11.54
N PRO A 46 -23.53 22.13 11.40
CA PRO A 46 -22.70 21.71 12.53
C PRO A 46 -21.79 22.87 12.94
N VAL A 47 -22.17 23.61 13.98
CA VAL A 47 -21.33 24.62 14.62
C VAL A 47 -20.30 23.84 15.43
N PHE A 48 -19.06 23.81 14.93
CA PHE A 48 -17.92 23.36 15.72
C PHE A 48 -17.65 24.41 16.78
N HIS A 49 -18.23 24.24 17.96
CA HIS A 49 -17.89 25.08 19.10
C HIS A 49 -16.42 24.85 19.48
N LYS A 50 -15.74 25.94 19.85
CA LYS A 50 -14.41 25.99 20.48
C LYS A 50 -14.29 25.04 21.69
N ASP A 51 -15.43 24.62 22.24
CA ASP A 51 -15.58 23.74 23.39
C ASP A 51 -15.99 22.29 23.05
N ALA A 52 -15.98 21.89 21.77
CA ALA A 52 -16.29 20.52 21.38
C ALA A 52 -15.12 19.57 21.73
N GLN A 53 -15.02 19.19 23.01
CA GLN A 53 -14.11 18.16 23.55
C GLN A 53 -14.33 16.74 22.97
N ASN A 54 -15.09 16.63 21.89
CA ASN A 54 -15.66 15.40 21.35
C ASN A 54 -15.16 15.08 19.92
N LEU A 55 -14.25 15.88 19.36
CA LEU A 55 -13.61 15.60 18.07
C LEU A 55 -12.29 14.85 18.25
N ASP A 56 -12.23 13.61 17.75
CA ASP A 56 -11.08 12.70 17.91
C ASP A 56 -10.06 12.80 16.75
N SER A 57 -10.51 12.88 15.49
CA SER A 57 -9.64 13.01 14.31
C SER A 57 -10.41 13.40 13.03
N LEU A 58 -9.67 13.65 11.93
CA LEU A 58 -10.19 13.59 10.56
C LEU A 58 -9.62 12.37 9.81
N GLY A 59 -10.40 11.79 8.90
CA GLY A 59 -9.98 10.82 7.88
C GLY A 59 -9.85 11.48 6.52
N LEU A 60 -8.90 11.04 5.71
CA LEU A 60 -8.64 11.59 4.36
C LEU A 60 -9.20 10.67 3.27
N TYR A 61 -9.42 11.23 2.08
CA TYR A 61 -9.70 10.43 0.88
C TYR A 61 -8.68 9.29 0.76
N GLY A 62 -9.17 8.05 0.55
CA GLY A 62 -8.32 6.87 0.44
C GLY A 62 -7.97 6.14 1.75
N ASP A 63 -8.38 6.65 2.91
CA ASP A 63 -8.23 5.89 4.17
C ASP A 63 -9.16 4.67 4.20
N LEU A 64 -8.62 3.52 4.62
CA LEU A 64 -9.34 2.25 4.76
C LEU A 64 -10.04 2.15 6.11
N LEU A 65 -11.27 1.62 6.09
CA LEU A 65 -12.10 1.35 7.26
C LEU A 65 -12.36 -0.17 7.35
N PHE A 66 -12.00 -0.79 8.49
CA PHE A 66 -12.28 -2.21 8.77
C PHE A 66 -13.48 -2.34 9.72
N TYR A 67 -14.47 -3.13 9.31
CA TYR A 67 -15.70 -3.37 10.06
C TYR A 67 -15.77 -4.83 10.56
N ASN A 68 -16.06 -5.03 11.85
CA ASN A 68 -16.26 -6.37 12.45
C ASN A 68 -17.63 -6.44 13.14
N GLU A 69 -18.55 -7.25 12.63
CA GLU A 69 -19.93 -7.35 13.12
C GLU A 69 -20.06 -7.97 14.53
N GLU A 70 -19.19 -8.91 14.90
CA GLU A 70 -19.39 -9.72 16.12
C GLU A 70 -19.02 -9.00 17.43
N GLU A 71 -18.14 -7.98 17.41
CA GLU A 71 -17.81 -7.17 18.60
C GLU A 71 -18.85 -6.06 18.89
N ASN A 72 -19.83 -5.82 18.00
CA ASN A 72 -20.49 -4.51 17.86
C ASN A 72 -21.85 -4.31 18.53
N ILE A 73 -22.33 -5.21 19.40
CA ILE A 73 -23.58 -4.95 20.15
C ILE A 73 -23.32 -4.95 21.65
N ARG A 74 -22.59 -3.92 22.11
CA ARG A 74 -22.83 -3.35 23.44
C ARG A 74 -22.94 -1.83 23.32
N ASN A 75 -24.13 -1.31 23.61
CA ASN A 75 -24.45 0.13 23.66
C ASN A 75 -24.34 0.88 22.32
N ASN A 76 -24.69 0.27 21.19
CA ASN A 76 -24.69 0.87 19.85
C ASN A 76 -23.33 1.52 19.49
N LYS A 77 -22.20 0.85 19.73
CA LYS A 77 -20.85 1.32 19.35
C LYS A 77 -20.17 0.31 18.43
N ALA A 78 -19.56 0.78 17.32
CA ALA A 78 -18.61 0.01 16.53
C ALA A 78 -17.20 0.39 16.89
N LYS A 79 -16.36 -0.63 17.02
CA LYS A 79 -14.92 -0.43 17.04
C LYS A 79 -14.44 -0.42 15.59
N ILE A 80 -14.01 0.75 15.10
CA ILE A 80 -13.29 0.83 13.83
C ILE A 80 -11.80 0.80 14.13
N THR A 81 -11.10 -0.13 13.50
CA THR A 81 -9.64 -0.03 13.42
C THR A 81 -9.33 0.92 12.28
N LEU A 82 -8.98 2.16 12.62
CA LEU A 82 -8.29 3.01 11.67
C LEU A 82 -6.85 2.54 11.57
N TYR A 83 -6.28 2.73 10.41
CA TYR A 83 -4.95 2.25 10.07
C TYR A 83 -3.83 2.70 11.06
N ASN A 84 -4.08 3.80 11.78
CA ASN A 84 -3.19 4.49 12.70
C ASN A 84 -3.65 4.43 14.18
N GLY A 85 -4.62 3.55 14.52
CA GLY A 85 -5.09 3.34 15.89
C GLY A 85 -6.50 2.73 15.98
N ILE A 86 -6.85 2.21 17.16
CA ILE A 86 -8.23 1.79 17.44
C ILE A 86 -9.02 3.05 17.84
N THR A 87 -10.11 3.35 17.13
CA THR A 87 -11.08 4.36 17.56
C THR A 87 -12.46 3.73 17.70
N TRP A 88 -13.28 4.27 18.59
CA TRP A 88 -14.68 3.88 18.69
C TRP A 88 -15.51 4.84 17.84
N ILE A 89 -16.54 4.31 17.19
CA ILE A 89 -17.62 5.06 16.56
C ILE A 89 -18.96 4.52 17.11
N TYR A 90 -20.06 5.26 17.02
CA TYR A 90 -21.38 4.79 17.48
C TYR A 90 -22.14 4.08 16.33
N VAL A 91 -22.50 2.80 16.48
CA VAL A 91 -23.37 2.00 15.57
C VAL A 91 -24.82 2.25 15.95
N LYS A 92 -25.28 3.46 15.71
CA LYS A 92 -26.70 3.69 15.40
C LYS A 92 -26.89 4.16 13.95
N ALA A 93 -25.80 4.12 13.17
CA ALA A 93 -25.72 4.56 11.78
C ALA A 93 -25.72 3.40 10.76
N LEU A 94 -25.96 2.16 11.19
CA LEU A 94 -26.16 1.00 10.31
C LEU A 94 -27.55 0.35 10.47
N ASP A 95 -28.24 0.58 11.59
CA ASP A 95 -29.64 0.20 11.77
C ASP A 95 -30.57 1.35 11.34
N MET A 96 -30.68 1.61 10.04
CA MET A 96 -31.87 2.24 9.43
C MET A 96 -32.07 1.72 7.99
N PHE A 97 -32.08 0.39 7.81
CA PHE A 97 -32.86 -0.20 6.73
C PHE A 97 -34.33 -0.23 7.20
N ASN A 98 -35.16 0.63 6.60
CA ASN A 98 -36.59 0.87 6.86
C ASN A 98 -36.93 1.72 8.09
N GLN A 99 -36.91 3.04 7.94
CA GLN A 99 -38.08 3.93 8.14
C GLN A 99 -37.66 5.40 8.07
N GLU A 100 -38.53 6.22 7.48
CA GLU A 100 -38.41 7.67 7.38
C GLU A 100 -38.23 8.32 8.76
N HIS A 101 -37.14 9.02 9.01
CA HIS A 101 -37.09 10.10 10.00
C HIS A 101 -35.96 11.10 9.69
N GLU A 102 -36.33 12.37 9.54
CA GLU A 102 -35.44 13.52 9.57
C GLU A 102 -34.84 13.67 10.99
N ALA A 103 -33.56 13.38 11.16
CA ALA A 103 -32.76 13.91 12.27
C ALA A 103 -31.27 13.93 11.91
N ILE A 104 -30.75 15.14 11.75
CA ILE A 104 -29.36 15.47 11.41
C ILE A 104 -28.42 14.93 12.49
N SER A 105 -27.35 14.24 12.08
CA SER A 105 -26.13 14.05 12.87
C SER A 105 -24.96 13.72 11.93
N CYS A 106 -23.75 14.11 12.31
CA CYS A 106 -22.54 13.96 11.50
C CYS A 106 -22.00 12.53 11.61
N TRP A 107 -22.02 11.81 10.49
CA TRP A 107 -21.52 10.44 10.37
C TRP A 107 -20.77 10.35 9.05
N VAL A 108 -19.75 9.49 8.93
CA VAL A 108 -19.28 9.07 7.61
C VAL A 108 -20.49 8.43 6.91
N LYS A 109 -21.13 9.17 6.00
CA LYS A 109 -22.34 8.72 5.31
C LYS A 109 -21.96 7.60 4.35
N GLU A 110 -22.91 6.72 4.01
CA GLU A 110 -22.67 5.74 2.94
C GLU A 110 -22.25 6.44 1.64
N SER A 111 -22.85 7.58 1.31
CA SER A 111 -22.46 8.45 0.18
C SER A 111 -21.01 8.92 0.21
N ASP A 112 -20.38 8.89 1.39
CA ASP A 112 -19.02 9.38 1.63
C ASP A 112 -18.02 8.23 1.62
N THR A 113 -18.51 7.00 1.40
CA THR A 113 -17.73 5.77 1.31
C THR A 113 -18.03 5.01 0.04
N GLN A 114 -17.09 4.17 -0.40
CA GLN A 114 -17.36 3.19 -1.45
C GLN A 114 -17.07 1.79 -0.91
N VAL A 115 -17.94 0.83 -1.24
CA VAL A 115 -17.68 -0.58 -1.00
C VAL A 115 -16.70 -1.05 -2.08
N LEU A 116 -15.58 -1.62 -1.66
CA LEU A 116 -14.60 -2.17 -2.58
C LEU A 116 -14.97 -3.61 -2.90
N GLU A 117 -15.76 -3.79 -3.96
CA GLU A 117 -16.01 -5.11 -4.55
C GLU A 117 -14.87 -5.43 -5.53
N ASN A 118 -14.04 -6.42 -5.19
CA ASN A 118 -12.86 -6.86 -5.94
C ASN A 118 -11.70 -5.85 -5.93
N PHE A 119 -10.69 -6.18 -5.10
CA PHE A 119 -9.48 -5.39 -4.91
C PHE A 119 -8.62 -5.39 -6.18
N VAL A 120 -8.52 -4.24 -6.83
CA VAL A 120 -7.41 -3.89 -7.71
C VAL A 120 -6.87 -2.60 -7.15
N ILE A 121 -5.67 -2.61 -6.57
CA ILE A 121 -5.06 -1.38 -6.06
C ILE A 121 -3.76 -1.10 -6.80
N PRO A 122 -3.72 0.04 -7.50
CA PRO A 122 -2.49 0.55 -8.06
C PRO A 122 -1.80 1.55 -7.13
N GLU A 123 -0.64 2.02 -7.58
CA GLU A 123 0.34 2.81 -6.84
C GLU A 123 -0.27 3.90 -5.93
N ILE A 124 0.06 3.85 -4.63
CA ILE A 124 -0.40 4.85 -3.64
C ILE A 124 0.41 6.12 -3.84
N ILE A 125 -0.21 7.11 -4.48
CA ILE A 125 0.35 8.44 -4.66
C ILE A 125 -0.10 9.34 -3.50
N SER A 126 0.88 9.88 -2.76
CA SER A 126 0.61 10.93 -1.76
C SER A 126 0.73 12.29 -2.41
N VAL A 127 -0.33 13.09 -2.40
CA VAL A 127 -0.30 14.42 -3.05
C VAL A 127 0.57 15.37 -2.22
N ILE A 128 1.65 15.88 -2.83
CA ILE A 128 2.46 16.99 -2.31
C ILE A 128 2.01 18.25 -3.04
N LYS A 129 1.67 19.29 -2.28
CA LYS A 129 1.11 20.54 -2.79
C LYS A 129 2.03 21.19 -3.82
N ASN A 130 1.56 21.31 -5.06
CA ASN A 130 1.78 22.42 -5.98
C ASN A 130 0.79 22.28 -7.17
N ASN A 131 -0.06 23.30 -7.36
CA ASN A 131 -1.06 23.46 -8.43
C ASN A 131 -2.33 22.59 -8.39
N TRP A 132 -3.30 23.11 -7.64
CA TRP A 132 -4.76 23.18 -7.83
C TRP A 132 -5.34 22.59 -9.12
N VAL A 133 -5.49 21.27 -9.16
CA VAL A 133 -6.61 20.61 -9.83
C VAL A 133 -7.08 19.51 -8.86
N ASN A 134 -8.26 19.72 -8.26
CA ASN A 134 -8.94 18.88 -7.24
C ASN A 134 -8.55 19.18 -5.78
N ASN A 135 -9.56 19.56 -4.98
CA ASN A 135 -9.53 19.97 -3.56
C ASN A 135 -9.04 18.87 -2.58
N LEU A 136 -7.90 18.23 -2.81
CA LEU A 136 -7.38 17.14 -1.97
C LEU A 136 -6.39 17.67 -0.93
N SER A 137 -6.55 17.23 0.32
CA SER A 137 -5.60 17.57 1.38
C SER A 137 -4.26 16.86 1.18
N ILE A 138 -3.17 17.52 1.56
CA ILE A 138 -1.85 16.88 1.68
C ILE A 138 -1.93 15.61 2.55
N GLY A 139 -1.23 14.55 2.16
CA GLY A 139 -1.30 13.23 2.82
C GLY A 139 -2.48 12.36 2.40
N THR A 140 -3.34 12.84 1.49
CA THR A 140 -4.32 12.02 0.76
C THR A 140 -3.60 10.91 0.02
N LYS A 141 -4.13 9.68 0.12
CA LYS A 141 -3.63 8.51 -0.60
C LYS A 141 -4.57 8.27 -1.78
N LEU A 142 -4.11 8.62 -2.98
CA LEU A 142 -4.87 8.31 -4.19
C LEU A 142 -4.64 6.85 -4.58
N LEU A 143 -5.75 6.18 -4.90
CA LEU A 143 -5.78 4.81 -5.38
C LEU A 143 -6.11 4.88 -6.86
N THR A 144 -5.08 4.81 -7.71
CA THR A 144 -5.25 5.00 -9.15
C THR A 144 -5.79 3.73 -9.80
N LEU A 145 -7.08 3.42 -9.83
CA LEU A 145 -7.57 2.25 -10.61
C LEU A 145 -7.10 2.38 -12.08
N ILE A 146 -6.17 1.52 -12.54
CA ILE A 146 -5.57 1.54 -13.89
C ILE A 146 -6.58 0.97 -14.91
N ASN A 147 -7.79 1.52 -14.96
CA ASN A 147 -8.81 1.11 -15.93
C ASN A 147 -9.40 2.28 -16.71
N ASP A 148 -8.93 3.52 -16.54
CA ASP A 148 -9.40 4.65 -17.35
C ASP A 148 -8.29 5.73 -17.52
N PRO A 149 -7.37 5.54 -18.48
CA PRO A 149 -6.32 6.53 -18.78
C PRO A 149 -6.87 7.88 -19.27
N ASP A 150 -8.15 7.97 -19.67
CA ASP A 150 -8.75 9.18 -20.25
C ASP A 150 -9.49 10.06 -19.23
N LYS A 151 -9.71 9.61 -17.98
CA LYS A 151 -10.45 10.38 -16.96
C LYS A 151 -9.60 11.11 -15.92
N PHE A 152 -8.34 10.73 -15.74
CA PHE A 152 -7.43 11.44 -14.86
C PHE A 152 -6.20 11.87 -15.65
N ASN A 153 -6.24 13.09 -16.17
CA ASN A 153 -5.02 13.83 -16.50
C ASN A 153 -4.30 14.12 -15.19
N ILE A 154 -3.49 13.16 -14.72
CA ILE A 154 -2.63 13.29 -13.54
C ILE A 154 -1.50 14.26 -13.93
N PHE A 155 -1.80 15.57 -13.89
CA PHE A 155 -0.83 16.62 -14.11
C PHE A 155 0.28 16.52 -13.07
N ASP A 156 1.50 16.20 -13.54
CA ASP A 156 2.80 16.41 -12.88
C ASP A 156 2.85 16.09 -11.37
N ILE A 157 2.21 14.98 -10.95
CA ILE A 157 2.38 14.47 -9.59
C ILE A 157 3.74 13.77 -9.52
N LYS A 158 4.78 14.54 -9.21
CA LYS A 158 6.08 13.99 -8.81
C LYS A 158 5.98 13.34 -7.43
N THR A 159 5.53 12.10 -7.37
CA THR A 159 5.83 11.22 -6.25
C THR A 159 6.18 9.82 -6.73
N ALA A 160 7.43 9.67 -7.17
CA ALA A 160 8.10 8.38 -7.14
C ALA A 160 8.72 8.22 -5.74
N PHE A 161 7.97 7.65 -4.79
CA PHE A 161 8.55 7.25 -3.51
C PHE A 161 9.31 5.95 -3.70
N ASN A 162 10.59 6.05 -4.11
CA ASN A 162 11.51 4.92 -4.07
C ASN A 162 11.86 4.61 -2.61
N SER A 163 11.07 3.72 -2.01
CA SER A 163 11.14 3.41 -0.58
C SER A 163 12.35 2.57 -0.16
N GLN A 164 13.14 2.05 -1.11
CA GLN A 164 14.19 1.10 -0.78
C GLN A 164 15.52 1.71 -0.32
N ASN A 165 15.76 3.02 -0.39
CA ASN A 165 17.03 3.63 0.05
C ASN A 165 16.94 5.16 0.28
N LEU A 166 15.99 5.65 1.09
CA LEU A 166 16.09 7.04 1.55
C LEU A 166 17.06 7.08 2.73
N ASP A 167 18.27 7.58 2.48
CA ASP A 167 19.23 8.01 3.50
C ASP A 167 18.52 8.83 4.60
N GLU A 168 18.81 8.56 5.87
CA GLU A 168 18.16 9.19 7.03
C GLU A 168 18.21 10.73 6.93
N LYS A 169 19.33 11.26 6.44
CA LYS A 169 19.53 12.69 6.22
C LYS A 169 18.49 13.25 5.23
N LEU A 170 18.31 12.60 4.09
CA LEU A 170 17.36 13.04 3.06
C LEU A 170 15.92 12.94 3.57
N LEU A 171 15.60 11.91 4.35
CA LEU A 171 14.28 11.76 4.97
C LEU A 171 13.98 12.92 5.94
N ARG A 172 14.92 13.27 6.81
CA ARG A 172 14.80 14.42 7.71
C ARG A 172 14.60 15.71 6.93
N GLU A 173 15.42 15.97 5.90
CA GLU A 173 15.28 17.15 5.04
C GLU A 173 13.90 17.24 4.39
N ASN A 174 13.34 16.12 3.92
CA ASN A 174 12.02 16.10 3.30
C ASN A 174 10.89 16.34 4.31
N ILE A 175 11.00 15.83 5.54
CA ILE A 175 10.04 16.12 6.62
C ILE A 175 10.01 17.63 6.91
N LEU A 176 11.19 18.27 7.01
CA LEU A 176 11.27 19.72 7.25
C LEU A 176 10.69 20.52 6.08
N LYS A 177 11.00 20.15 4.83
CA LYS A 177 10.41 20.78 3.63
C LYS A 177 8.88 20.63 3.60
N THR A 178 8.37 19.47 4.02
CA THR A 178 6.93 19.22 4.07
C THR A 178 6.27 20.09 5.15
N ALA A 179 6.91 20.23 6.31
CA ALA A 179 6.44 21.07 7.40
C ALA A 179 6.31 22.56 7.03
N GLN A 180 7.21 23.09 6.21
CA GLN A 180 7.14 24.49 5.74
C GLN A 180 5.83 24.83 5.03
N ASN A 181 5.16 23.85 4.40
CA ASN A 181 3.87 24.07 3.71
C ASN A 181 2.72 24.44 4.65
N PHE A 182 2.87 24.23 5.95
CA PHE A 182 1.84 24.53 6.95
C PHE A 182 2.05 25.88 7.64
N LEU A 183 3.15 26.60 7.37
CA LEU A 183 3.44 27.86 8.03
C LEU A 183 2.30 28.88 7.81
N GLY A 184 1.80 29.49 8.88
CA GLY A 184 0.69 30.44 8.88
C GLY A 184 -0.70 29.81 8.75
N MET A 185 -0.81 28.47 8.69
CA MET A 185 -2.11 27.80 8.70
C MET A 185 -2.78 27.94 10.07
N PRO A 186 -4.05 28.36 10.16
CA PRO A 186 -4.68 28.55 11.45
C PRO A 186 -4.97 27.21 12.15
N TYR A 187 -4.84 27.18 13.47
CA TYR A 187 -5.01 25.97 14.28
C TYR A 187 -6.46 25.45 14.21
N SER A 188 -6.63 24.13 14.22
CA SER A 188 -7.95 23.49 14.34
C SER A 188 -7.85 22.28 15.25
N TRP A 189 -8.55 22.30 16.41
CA TRP A 189 -8.60 21.16 17.33
C TRP A 189 -9.11 19.92 16.60
N GLY A 190 -8.45 18.77 16.74
CA GLY A 190 -8.81 17.55 16.01
C GLY A 190 -8.47 17.58 14.52
N GLY A 191 -7.93 18.70 14.02
CA GLY A 191 -7.58 18.93 12.62
C GLY A 191 -6.46 18.02 12.12
N LYS A 192 -6.66 17.46 10.92
CA LYS A 192 -5.69 16.64 10.19
C LYS A 192 -5.90 16.82 8.68
N SER A 193 -5.93 18.06 8.21
CA SER A 193 -5.97 18.42 6.79
C SER A 193 -5.17 19.70 6.50
N ALA A 194 -4.79 19.96 5.25
CA ALA A 194 -4.20 21.23 4.84
C ALA A 194 -5.23 22.21 4.27
N TRP A 195 -6.45 22.25 4.84
CA TRP A 195 -7.53 23.11 4.37
C TRP A 195 -7.79 24.28 5.34
N ASP A 196 -7.51 25.51 4.91
CA ASP A 196 -7.59 26.73 5.72
C ASP A 196 -8.93 27.48 5.58
N GLY A 197 -9.90 26.96 4.81
CA GLY A 197 -11.23 27.55 4.62
C GLY A 197 -11.33 28.64 3.54
N LYS A 198 -10.24 28.96 2.82
CA LYS A 198 -10.22 30.00 1.77
C LYS A 198 -10.51 29.44 0.36
N GLY A 199 -11.70 28.86 0.19
CA GLY A 199 -12.19 28.39 -1.11
C GLY A 199 -12.42 29.54 -2.11
N LEU A 200 -12.40 29.21 -3.41
CA LEU A 200 -12.34 30.16 -4.55
C LEU A 200 -13.58 31.06 -4.78
N ASN A 201 -14.66 30.98 -4.00
CA ASN A 201 -15.91 31.70 -4.31
C ASN A 201 -16.79 31.97 -3.08
N ASP A 202 -16.35 32.74 -2.07
CA ASP A 202 -17.18 33.30 -0.95
C ASP A 202 -18.19 32.38 -0.21
N THR A 203 -18.21 31.08 -0.52
CA THR A 203 -18.89 30.02 0.19
C THR A 203 -17.79 29.30 0.96
N ALA A 204 -17.50 29.77 2.17
CA ALA A 204 -16.50 29.17 3.03
C ALA A 204 -16.85 27.70 3.28
N GLU A 205 -16.23 26.77 2.54
CA GLU A 205 -16.16 25.37 2.93
C GLU A 205 -15.24 25.30 4.17
N MET A 206 -15.85 25.06 5.33
CA MET A 206 -15.28 24.82 6.65
C MET A 206 -13.75 24.64 6.75
N GLN A 207 -13.06 25.49 7.53
CA GLN A 207 -11.63 25.33 7.86
C GLN A 207 -11.41 24.04 8.67
N THR A 208 -10.62 23.09 8.14
CA THR A 208 -10.39 21.78 8.78
C THR A 208 -8.93 21.53 9.20
N SER A 209 -7.99 22.38 8.77
CA SER A 209 -6.56 22.56 9.13
C SER A 209 -5.89 21.49 10.04
N VAL A 210 -4.92 21.87 10.87
CA VAL A 210 -4.16 20.95 11.72
C VAL A 210 -4.22 21.35 13.19
N ASP A 211 -4.27 20.35 14.08
CA ASP A 211 -3.81 20.50 15.46
C ASP A 211 -2.32 20.13 15.58
N CYS A 212 -1.76 20.25 16.79
CA CYS A 212 -0.35 19.96 17.04
C CYS A 212 0.07 18.57 16.53
N SER A 213 -0.70 17.54 16.84
CA SER A 213 -0.38 16.15 16.53
C SER A 213 -0.83 15.71 15.14
N GLY A 214 -1.87 16.32 14.59
CA GLY A 214 -2.33 16.16 13.21
C GLY A 214 -1.33 16.76 12.22
N PHE A 215 -0.71 17.89 12.56
CA PHE A 215 0.42 18.46 11.82
C PHE A 215 1.59 17.47 11.70
N ILE A 216 2.07 16.96 12.85
CA ILE A 216 3.17 15.97 12.86
C ILE A 216 2.76 14.69 12.11
N ASN A 217 1.51 14.26 12.25
CA ASN A 217 1.00 13.08 11.54
C ASN A 217 1.08 13.24 10.01
N LEU A 218 0.63 14.38 9.48
CA LEU A 218 0.61 14.62 8.03
C LEU A 218 2.01 14.71 7.44
N ILE A 219 2.93 15.46 8.07
CA ILE A 219 4.28 15.65 7.51
C ILE A 219 5.07 14.34 7.48
N TYR A 220 4.88 13.45 8.47
CA TYR A 220 5.49 12.12 8.47
C TYR A 220 4.83 11.20 7.45
N ARG A 221 3.49 11.24 7.35
CA ARG A 221 2.71 10.42 6.42
C ARG A 221 3.05 10.69 4.95
N VAL A 222 3.19 11.96 4.57
CA VAL A 222 3.64 12.37 3.23
C VAL A 222 5.02 11.79 2.90
N ASN A 223 5.85 11.58 3.93
CA ASN A 223 7.17 10.99 3.82
C ASN A 223 7.18 9.45 3.94
N GLY A 224 6.01 8.81 3.81
CA GLY A 224 5.85 7.36 3.83
C GLY A 224 5.93 6.74 5.23
N LEU A 225 5.81 7.54 6.29
CA LEU A 225 5.88 7.09 7.68
C LEU A 225 4.53 7.25 8.37
N GLU A 226 3.90 6.14 8.76
CA GLU A 226 2.66 6.19 9.53
C GLU A 226 2.98 6.25 11.02
N ILE A 227 2.38 7.21 11.71
CA ILE A 227 2.60 7.46 13.14
C ILE A 227 1.25 7.61 13.87
N PRO A 228 1.20 7.46 15.20
CA PRO A 228 -0.03 7.67 15.97
C PRO A 228 -0.63 9.07 15.79
N ARG A 229 -1.96 9.17 15.93
CA ARG A 229 -2.70 10.45 15.77
C ARG A 229 -2.47 11.45 16.90
N ASN A 230 -2.39 10.97 18.14
CA ASN A 230 -2.41 11.82 19.35
C ASN A 230 -1.01 12.00 19.94
N SER A 231 -0.69 13.22 20.40
CA SER A 231 0.63 13.62 20.94
C SER A 231 1.12 12.72 22.08
N GLY A 232 0.26 12.35 23.02
CA GLY A 232 0.63 11.44 24.12
C GLY A 232 1.01 10.04 23.65
N THR A 233 0.35 9.53 22.60
CA THR A 233 0.69 8.23 22.00
C THR A 233 1.94 8.34 21.13
N GLN A 234 2.10 9.44 20.38
CA GLN A 234 3.34 9.74 19.64
C GLN A 234 4.55 9.75 20.56
N TYR A 235 4.44 10.39 21.74
CA TYR A 235 5.50 10.33 22.75
C TYR A 235 5.75 8.90 23.19
N LYS A 236 4.73 8.13 23.61
CA LYS A 236 4.93 6.72 24.03
C LYS A 236 5.60 5.87 22.94
N TYR A 237 5.36 6.20 21.67
CA TYR A 237 5.86 5.48 20.51
C TYR A 237 7.31 5.83 20.13
N CYS A 238 7.77 7.05 20.43
CA CYS A 238 9.10 7.50 20.07
C CYS A 238 10.21 6.89 20.94
N ASN A 239 11.42 6.82 20.37
CA ASN A 239 12.64 6.58 21.14
C ASN A 239 12.94 7.84 21.96
N LYS A 240 13.16 7.67 23.27
CA LYS A 240 13.38 8.79 24.18
C LYS A 240 14.74 9.42 23.96
N ILE A 241 14.78 10.75 23.95
CA ILE A 241 16.01 11.52 23.98
C ILE A 241 16.12 12.16 25.36
N ASN A 242 17.28 12.05 26.01
CA ASN A 242 17.44 12.53 27.38
C ASN A 242 17.86 14.01 27.44
N LYS A 243 18.68 14.48 26.50
CA LYS A 243 19.23 15.84 26.50
C LYS A 243 18.80 16.60 25.25
N GLY A 244 18.45 17.86 25.40
CA GLY A 244 18.06 18.72 24.27
C GLY A 244 19.20 18.95 23.27
N LEU A 245 20.46 18.87 23.73
CA LEU A 245 21.65 18.92 22.86
C LEU A 245 21.71 17.75 21.85
N ASP A 246 21.06 16.62 22.14
CA ASP A 246 21.08 15.43 21.30
C ASP A 246 19.98 15.44 20.23
N LEU A 247 19.14 16.49 20.20
CA LEU A 247 18.08 16.62 19.20
C LEU A 247 18.64 16.87 17.80
N LEU A 248 18.11 16.12 16.84
CA LEU A 248 18.37 16.31 15.42
C LEU A 248 17.13 16.90 14.72
N PRO A 249 17.30 17.67 13.62
CA PRO A 249 16.17 18.14 12.85
C PRO A 249 15.22 17.00 12.45
N GLY A 250 13.92 17.21 12.62
CA GLY A 250 12.89 16.20 12.45
C GLY A 250 12.46 15.51 13.74
N ASP A 251 13.25 15.58 14.82
CA ASP A 251 12.87 15.05 16.13
C ASP A 251 11.75 15.89 16.78
N LEU A 252 11.13 15.34 17.82
CA LEU A 252 9.92 15.88 18.43
C LEU A 252 10.16 16.34 19.87
N ILE A 253 9.57 17.48 20.21
CA ILE A 253 9.52 18.04 21.57
C ILE A 253 8.07 17.92 22.05
N PHE A 254 7.87 17.41 23.26
CA PHE A 254 6.55 17.16 23.84
C PHE A 254 6.39 17.94 25.14
N LEU A 255 5.20 18.48 25.37
CA LEU A 255 4.89 19.24 26.58
C LEU A 255 3.78 18.57 27.39
N THR A 256 3.86 18.70 28.70
CA THR A 256 2.78 18.31 29.60
C THR A 256 1.79 19.43 29.83
N ASN A 257 0.54 19.06 30.07
CA ASN A 257 -0.41 19.91 30.74
C ASN A 257 0.07 20.13 32.19
N PRO A 258 0.20 21.38 32.67
CA PRO A 258 0.67 21.67 34.03
C PRO A 258 -0.16 21.02 35.14
N THR A 259 -1.47 20.89 34.93
CA THR A 259 -2.42 20.40 35.93
C THR A 259 -2.45 18.88 35.98
N SER A 260 -2.55 18.23 34.81
CA SER A 260 -2.69 16.76 34.76
C SER A 260 -1.37 16.02 34.67
N GLY A 261 -0.28 16.68 34.29
CA GLY A 261 1.03 16.07 34.06
C GLY A 261 1.11 15.18 32.82
N ASN A 262 0.00 15.00 32.08
CA ASN A 262 -0.04 14.23 30.84
C ASN A 262 0.47 15.05 29.66
N ILE A 263 1.08 14.38 28.67
CA ILE A 263 1.45 15.00 27.41
C ILE A 263 0.19 15.51 26.70
N ASN A 264 0.18 16.80 26.33
CA ASN A 264 -0.94 17.43 25.65
C ASN A 264 -0.53 18.21 24.39
N HIS A 265 0.77 18.37 24.12
CA HIS A 265 1.27 19.13 22.97
C HIS A 265 2.53 18.50 22.38
N VAL A 266 2.72 18.68 21.08
CA VAL A 266 3.89 18.19 20.33
C VAL A 266 4.37 19.26 19.34
N ILE A 267 5.68 19.35 19.18
CA ILE A 267 6.39 20.36 18.41
C ILE A 267 7.47 19.66 17.57
N LEU A 268 7.65 20.09 16.32
CA LEU A 268 8.73 19.64 15.43
C LEU A 268 10.01 20.45 15.69
N TYR A 269 11.13 19.79 15.95
CA TYR A 269 12.43 20.46 16.00
C TYR A 269 13.01 20.66 14.60
N LEU A 270 13.38 21.90 14.25
CA LEU A 270 13.92 22.24 12.94
C LEU A 270 15.46 22.28 12.92
N GLY A 271 16.11 22.16 14.07
CA GLY A 271 17.54 22.46 14.22
C GLY A 271 17.79 23.93 14.56
N ASN A 272 19.04 24.25 14.92
CA ASN A 272 19.49 25.63 15.18
C ASN A 272 18.58 26.39 16.16
N ASN A 273 18.12 25.72 17.22
CA ASN A 273 17.24 26.30 18.25
C ASN A 273 15.84 26.69 17.75
N LEU A 274 15.47 26.35 16.50
CA LEU A 274 14.17 26.63 15.90
C LEU A 274 13.26 25.41 15.99
N MET A 275 11.96 25.69 16.11
CA MET A 275 10.93 24.67 16.20
C MET A 275 9.61 25.16 15.60
N GLN A 276 8.83 24.22 15.07
CA GLN A 276 7.55 24.50 14.42
C GLN A 276 6.42 23.75 15.10
N GLU A 277 5.34 24.46 15.41
CA GLU A 277 4.18 23.94 16.12
C GLU A 277 2.89 24.50 15.54
N SER A 278 1.79 23.76 15.67
CA SER A 278 0.44 24.30 15.51
C SER A 278 -0.18 24.44 16.89
N ILE A 279 -0.50 25.67 17.31
CA ILE A 279 -0.91 26.00 18.68
C ILE A 279 -2.24 26.76 18.71
N GLY A 280 -3.18 26.28 19.53
CA GLY A 280 -4.51 26.88 19.70
C GLY A 280 -4.71 27.67 20.99
N SER A 281 -3.67 27.80 21.82
CA SER A 281 -3.74 28.46 23.13
C SER A 281 -3.08 29.85 23.16
N GLU A 282 -2.57 30.31 22.02
CA GLU A 282 -1.83 31.57 21.89
C GLU A 282 -2.32 32.31 20.63
N ASN A 283 -2.34 33.64 20.67
CA ASN A 283 -2.76 34.47 19.54
C ASN A 283 -1.54 34.96 18.72
N PRO A 284 -1.55 34.83 17.38
CA PRO A 284 -2.56 34.11 16.58
C PRO A 284 -2.51 32.60 16.78
N GLU A 285 -3.69 31.96 16.77
CA GLU A 285 -3.83 30.50 16.87
C GLU A 285 -3.46 29.87 15.51
N GLU A 286 -2.19 29.53 15.32
CA GLU A 286 -1.68 29.12 14.02
C GLU A 286 -0.51 28.14 14.11
N ASN A 287 -0.12 27.63 12.94
CA ASN A 287 1.14 26.96 12.72
C ASN A 287 2.26 27.99 12.51
N ARG A 288 3.25 27.98 13.40
CA ARG A 288 4.30 29.00 13.48
C ARG A 288 5.67 28.40 13.76
N ILE A 289 6.71 29.18 13.48
CA ILE A 289 8.09 28.88 13.87
C ILE A 289 8.48 29.78 15.04
N THR A 290 9.07 29.20 16.07
CA THR A 290 9.58 29.91 17.24
C THR A 290 10.98 29.42 17.62
N GLU A 291 11.72 30.23 18.39
CA GLU A 291 12.96 29.79 19.02
C GLU A 291 12.67 29.15 20.39
N PHE A 292 13.36 28.06 20.69
CA PHE A 292 13.17 27.29 21.93
C PHE A 292 13.35 28.13 23.19
N ASN A 293 14.41 28.94 23.24
CA ASN A 293 14.69 29.84 24.36
C ASN A 293 13.62 30.92 24.56
N LYS A 294 13.06 31.47 23.47
CA LYS A 294 11.95 32.42 23.54
C LYS A 294 10.69 31.76 24.08
N ARG A 295 10.41 30.51 23.67
CA ARG A 295 9.20 29.79 24.09
C ARG A 295 9.24 29.25 25.52
N PHE A 296 10.43 28.84 25.99
CA PHE A 296 10.58 28.15 27.27
C PHE A 296 11.43 28.90 28.30
N GLY A 297 12.06 30.02 27.93
CA GLY A 297 12.90 30.83 28.82
C GLY A 297 14.21 30.12 29.24
N LYS A 298 14.68 29.14 28.46
CA LYS A 298 15.89 28.35 28.73
C LYS A 298 16.59 27.86 27.47
N ASN A 299 17.89 27.57 27.56
CA ASN A 299 18.65 27.05 26.43
C ASN A 299 18.38 25.56 26.21
N ILE A 300 18.17 25.16 24.96
CA ILE A 300 17.95 23.77 24.57
C ILE A 300 19.14 22.87 24.93
N SER A 301 20.37 23.38 24.85
CA SER A 301 21.60 22.63 25.17
C SER A 301 21.71 22.24 26.64
N GLU A 302 21.01 22.98 27.51
CA GLU A 302 21.03 22.82 28.97
C GLU A 302 19.75 22.13 29.48
N THR A 303 18.79 21.87 28.59
CA THR A 303 17.49 21.30 28.96
C THR A 303 17.55 19.78 28.86
N ASN A 304 17.14 19.09 29.92
CA ASN A 304 16.93 17.64 29.93
C ASN A 304 15.45 17.31 29.80
N SER A 305 15.14 16.12 29.26
CA SER A 305 13.80 15.57 29.29
C SER A 305 13.29 15.44 30.73
N GLY A 306 12.13 16.02 30.99
CA GLY A 306 11.50 16.12 32.31
C GLY A 306 11.67 17.47 33.00
N ASP A 307 12.52 18.36 32.46
CA ASP A 307 12.72 19.70 33.02
C ASP A 307 11.49 20.59 32.84
N PHE A 308 11.30 21.51 33.77
CA PHE A 308 10.22 22.49 33.71
C PHE A 308 10.48 23.60 32.69
N SER A 309 9.43 24.16 32.09
CA SER A 309 9.49 25.46 31.40
C SER A 309 9.73 26.58 32.40
N ASN A 310 10.50 27.62 32.03
CA ASN A 310 10.65 28.82 32.86
C ASN A 310 9.55 29.86 32.59
N VAL A 311 8.70 29.63 31.59
CA VAL A 311 7.64 30.56 31.15
C VAL A 311 6.27 30.12 31.66
N ILE A 312 6.02 28.81 31.72
CA ILE A 312 4.73 28.25 32.16
C ILE A 312 4.97 27.34 33.37
N GLU A 313 4.45 27.75 34.52
CA GLU A 313 4.56 27.02 35.78
C GLU A 313 3.97 25.61 35.64
N GLY A 314 4.68 24.59 36.15
CA GLY A 314 4.25 23.19 36.15
C GLY A 314 4.35 22.45 34.80
N GLN A 315 4.59 23.15 33.69
CA GLN A 315 4.78 22.51 32.38
C GLN A 315 6.17 21.86 32.30
N LYS A 316 6.23 20.58 31.89
CA LYS A 316 7.48 19.85 31.63
C LYS A 316 7.72 19.66 30.15
N ILE A 317 9.00 19.56 29.78
CA ILE A 317 9.49 19.40 28.41
C ILE A 317 10.10 18.00 28.26
N TYR A 318 9.74 17.27 27.22
CA TYR A 318 10.29 15.95 26.90
C TYR A 318 10.72 15.87 25.44
N PHE A 319 11.68 15.00 25.14
CA PHE A 319 12.23 14.84 23.80
C PHE A 319 12.11 13.40 23.29
N GLY A 320 11.95 13.24 21.98
CA GLY A 320 12.09 11.93 21.36
C GLY A 320 12.17 11.94 19.85
N SER A 321 12.65 10.83 19.30
CA SER A 321 12.85 10.65 17.87
C SER A 321 12.08 9.43 17.35
N LEU A 322 11.60 9.57 16.13
CA LEU A 322 11.01 8.49 15.33
C LEU A 322 11.96 8.02 14.22
N LEU A 323 13.07 8.71 14.01
CA LEU A 323 13.91 8.59 12.80
C LEU A 323 15.27 7.95 13.08
N ASN A 324 15.65 7.79 14.35
CA ASN A 324 16.97 7.33 14.78
C ASN A 324 17.12 5.79 14.89
N SER A 325 16.19 5.02 14.32
CA SER A 325 16.20 3.56 14.39
C SER A 325 15.62 2.94 13.13
N GLN A 326 16.40 2.09 12.47
CA GLN A 326 15.98 1.35 11.28
C GLN A 326 14.77 0.45 11.58
N GLU A 327 14.75 -0.22 12.73
CA GLU A 327 13.61 -1.03 13.17
C GLU A 327 12.33 -0.17 13.29
N LYS A 328 12.45 1.04 13.83
CA LYS A 328 11.31 1.97 13.97
C LYS A 328 10.83 2.49 12.63
N LEU A 329 11.75 2.81 11.72
CA LEU A 329 11.44 3.20 10.34
C LEU A 329 10.72 2.06 9.61
N GLU A 330 11.21 0.84 9.72
CA GLU A 330 10.58 -0.35 9.17
C GLU A 330 9.21 -0.62 9.79
N GLU A 331 9.02 -0.36 11.08
CA GLU A 331 7.73 -0.48 11.74
C GLU A 331 6.71 0.52 11.16
N MET A 332 7.05 1.81 11.12
CA MET A 332 6.19 2.86 10.56
C MET A 332 5.91 2.66 9.06
N ARG A 333 6.89 2.14 8.31
CA ARG A 333 6.76 1.80 6.89
C ARG A 333 6.03 0.50 6.65
N LYS A 334 6.17 -0.51 7.51
CA LYS A 334 5.38 -1.76 7.46
C LYS A 334 3.92 -1.41 7.50
N TYR A 335 3.58 -0.40 8.30
CA TYR A 335 2.23 0.09 8.29
C TYR A 335 1.90 0.82 6.97
N PHE A 336 2.83 1.66 6.48
CA PHE A 336 2.94 2.09 5.07
C PHE A 336 2.39 1.08 4.03
N PHE A 337 2.98 -0.11 4.11
CA PHE A 337 2.86 -1.23 3.18
C PHE A 337 1.81 -2.28 3.57
N PHE A 338 1.15 -2.18 4.72
CA PHE A 338 0.12 -3.14 5.11
C PHE A 338 -1.11 -3.05 4.19
N THR A 339 -1.34 -1.88 3.58
CA THR A 339 -2.28 -1.75 2.46
C THR A 339 -1.88 -2.68 1.33
N LYS A 340 -0.60 -2.69 0.89
CA LYS A 340 -0.05 -3.60 -0.14
C LYS A 340 -0.39 -5.07 0.11
N ASN A 341 -0.22 -5.54 1.35
CA ASN A 341 -0.44 -6.94 1.72
C ASN A 341 -1.91 -7.34 1.98
N LEU A 342 -2.82 -6.37 2.05
CA LEU A 342 -4.27 -6.64 2.13
C LEU A 342 -4.93 -6.66 0.75
N ILE A 343 -4.23 -6.23 -0.29
CA ILE A 343 -4.72 -6.16 -1.66
C ILE A 343 -4.28 -7.44 -2.35
N LYS A 344 -5.25 -8.31 -2.61
CA LYS A 344 -5.04 -9.36 -3.60
C LYS A 344 -5.01 -8.73 -4.98
N ILE A 345 -3.83 -8.64 -5.59
CA ILE A 345 -3.67 -8.25 -7.00
C ILE A 345 -4.03 -9.40 -7.95
N SER A 346 -4.22 -10.60 -7.39
CA SER A 346 -4.56 -11.80 -8.13
C SER A 346 -5.79 -12.48 -7.54
N TYR A 347 -6.70 -12.92 -8.42
CA TYR A 347 -7.85 -13.76 -8.08
C TYR A 347 -8.14 -14.71 -9.23
N PHE A 348 -8.97 -15.74 -8.99
CA PHE A 348 -9.34 -16.69 -10.02
C PHE A 348 -10.83 -16.97 -10.02
N ASN A 349 -11.37 -17.24 -11.21
CA ASN A 349 -12.75 -17.61 -11.43
C ASN A 349 -12.83 -18.92 -12.24
N ASN A 350 -14.00 -19.56 -12.21
CA ASN A 350 -14.32 -20.60 -13.17
C ASN A 350 -14.30 -20.03 -14.60
N ILE A 351 -14.06 -20.89 -15.59
CA ILE A 351 -14.16 -20.51 -17.01
C ILE A 351 -15.62 -20.15 -17.34
N SER A 352 -15.86 -18.94 -17.84
CA SER A 352 -17.18 -18.52 -18.32
C SER A 352 -17.50 -19.15 -19.67
N LYS A 353 -18.77 -19.14 -20.10
CA LYS A 353 -19.15 -19.72 -21.40
C LYS A 353 -18.52 -18.96 -22.58
N GLU A 354 -18.39 -17.64 -22.45
CA GLU A 354 -17.74 -16.78 -23.44
C GLU A 354 -16.26 -17.14 -23.57
N LEU A 355 -15.58 -17.32 -22.43
CA LEU A 355 -14.17 -17.71 -22.42
C LEU A 355 -13.97 -19.12 -22.95
N GLU A 356 -14.83 -20.08 -22.57
CA GLU A 356 -14.81 -21.44 -23.13
C GLU A 356 -14.92 -21.42 -24.66
N ASN A 357 -15.87 -20.65 -25.21
CA ASN A 357 -16.05 -20.52 -26.65
C ASN A 357 -14.80 -19.91 -27.33
N PHE A 358 -14.11 -18.99 -26.65
CA PHE A 358 -12.92 -18.34 -27.18
C PHE A 358 -11.70 -19.28 -27.24
N ILE A 359 -11.53 -20.16 -26.24
CA ILE A 359 -10.35 -21.03 -26.13
C ILE A 359 -10.54 -22.41 -26.78
N THR A 360 -11.79 -22.83 -27.01
CA THR A 360 -12.09 -24.15 -27.58
C THR A 360 -11.61 -24.26 -29.02
N GLY A 361 -10.86 -25.32 -29.30
CA GLY A 361 -10.22 -25.56 -30.60
C GLY A 361 -8.84 -24.90 -30.74
N LYS A 362 -8.44 -24.06 -29.77
CA LYS A 362 -7.14 -23.38 -29.69
C LYS A 362 -6.33 -23.96 -28.52
N SER A 363 -6.22 -23.25 -27.40
CA SER A 363 -5.45 -23.69 -26.24
C SER A 363 -6.15 -24.83 -25.48
N PHE A 364 -7.48 -24.88 -25.53
CA PHE A 364 -8.29 -25.98 -25.02
C PHE A 364 -8.82 -26.85 -26.16
N LYS A 365 -8.64 -28.17 -26.05
CA LYS A 365 -9.06 -29.13 -27.08
C LYS A 365 -9.85 -30.27 -26.43
N PRO A 366 -11.16 -30.44 -26.72
CA PRO A 366 -12.01 -31.44 -26.06
C PRO A 366 -11.56 -32.90 -26.22
N ASN A 367 -10.71 -33.19 -27.22
CA ASN A 367 -10.15 -34.53 -27.44
C ASN A 367 -8.91 -34.82 -26.58
N PHE A 368 -8.47 -33.90 -25.72
CA PHE A 368 -7.38 -34.08 -24.76
C PHE A 368 -7.93 -34.46 -23.38
N PRO A 369 -7.12 -35.09 -22.50
CA PRO A 369 -7.58 -35.63 -21.21
C PRO A 369 -7.84 -34.58 -20.11
N ILE A 370 -8.07 -33.31 -20.48
CA ILE A 370 -8.42 -32.22 -19.57
C ILE A 370 -9.85 -31.78 -19.84
N LYS A 371 -10.63 -31.50 -18.80
CA LYS A 371 -12.00 -30.99 -18.94
C LYS A 371 -12.06 -29.51 -18.63
N ILE A 372 -13.04 -28.81 -19.19
CA ILE A 372 -13.19 -27.36 -18.98
C ILE A 372 -13.48 -27.04 -17.50
N GLU A 373 -14.17 -27.94 -16.78
CA GLU A 373 -14.52 -27.77 -15.37
C GLU A 373 -13.31 -27.86 -14.43
N ASP A 374 -12.24 -28.51 -14.90
CA ASP A 374 -10.96 -28.67 -14.20
C ASP A 374 -10.07 -27.42 -14.34
N LEU A 375 -10.48 -26.43 -15.14
CA LEU A 375 -9.73 -25.22 -15.40
C LEU A 375 -10.30 -24.01 -14.65
N ALA A 376 -9.43 -23.03 -14.42
CA ALA A 376 -9.77 -21.73 -13.88
C ALA A 376 -8.94 -20.65 -14.60
N VAL A 377 -9.52 -19.47 -14.75
CA VAL A 377 -8.78 -18.28 -15.23
C VAL A 377 -8.32 -17.48 -14.02
N VAL A 378 -7.02 -17.25 -13.94
CA VAL A 378 -6.39 -16.35 -12.96
C VAL A 378 -6.22 -14.99 -13.62
N TYR A 379 -6.72 -13.96 -12.95
CA TYR A 379 -6.46 -12.56 -13.24
C TYR A 379 -5.36 -12.07 -12.31
N THR A 380 -4.40 -11.31 -12.81
CA THR A 380 -3.30 -10.78 -12.00
C THR A 380 -2.80 -9.44 -12.52
N LEU A 381 -2.19 -8.63 -11.65
CA LEU A 381 -1.32 -7.53 -12.07
C LEU A 381 0.15 -8.00 -12.13
N TYR A 382 0.96 -7.32 -12.94
CA TYR A 382 2.41 -7.52 -13.01
C TYR A 382 3.14 -6.21 -13.35
N TRP A 383 4.42 -6.15 -13.03
CA TRP A 383 5.28 -5.04 -13.41
C TRP A 383 5.94 -5.30 -14.77
N GLY A 384 5.71 -4.40 -15.73
CA GLY A 384 6.40 -4.38 -17.01
C GLY A 384 7.86 -3.94 -16.87
N PHE A 385 8.67 -4.22 -17.90
CA PHE A 385 10.08 -3.79 -17.95
C PHE A 385 10.25 -2.27 -18.01
N ASP A 386 9.21 -1.53 -18.41
CA ASP A 386 9.13 -0.08 -18.40
C ASP A 386 8.78 0.52 -17.03
N ASN A 387 8.60 -0.33 -16.02
CA ASN A 387 8.18 -0.01 -14.66
C ASN A 387 6.71 0.45 -14.53
N LEU A 388 5.86 0.17 -15.53
CA LEU A 388 4.42 0.34 -15.41
C LEU A 388 3.75 -0.97 -14.93
N VAL A 389 2.52 -0.86 -14.44
CA VAL A 389 1.72 -1.99 -13.98
C VAL A 389 0.69 -2.36 -15.04
N TYR A 390 0.62 -3.65 -15.36
CA TYR A 390 -0.26 -4.19 -16.38
C TYR A 390 -1.19 -5.28 -15.85
N PRO A 391 -2.43 -5.39 -16.36
CA PRO A 391 -3.29 -6.52 -16.10
C PRO A 391 -2.90 -7.72 -16.97
N GLY A 392 -3.10 -8.93 -16.44
CA GLY A 392 -2.79 -10.19 -17.09
C GLY A 392 -3.83 -11.27 -16.80
N GLN A 393 -3.92 -12.23 -17.72
CA GLN A 393 -4.82 -13.39 -17.63
C GLN A 393 -4.05 -14.67 -17.95
N ILE A 394 -4.21 -15.69 -17.11
CA ILE A 394 -3.59 -17.00 -17.30
C ILE A 394 -4.58 -18.12 -16.94
N ILE A 395 -4.74 -19.10 -17.83
CA ILE A 395 -5.61 -20.26 -17.58
C ILE A 395 -4.76 -21.41 -17.03
N VAL A 396 -5.15 -21.93 -15.88
CA VAL A 396 -4.44 -22.97 -15.13
C VAL A 396 -5.42 -24.05 -14.66
N ASN A 397 -4.89 -25.15 -14.15
CA ASN A 397 -5.69 -26.14 -13.45
C ASN A 397 -6.30 -25.51 -12.18
N LYS A 398 -7.58 -25.78 -11.91
CA LYS A 398 -8.27 -25.30 -10.71
C LYS A 398 -7.56 -25.74 -9.42
N SER A 399 -6.92 -26.91 -9.42
CA SER A 399 -6.16 -27.41 -8.25
C SER A 399 -4.95 -26.54 -7.87
N VAL A 400 -4.39 -25.78 -8.81
CA VAL A 400 -3.24 -24.88 -8.57
C VAL A 400 -3.60 -23.41 -8.67
N ALA A 401 -4.85 -23.05 -9.01
CA ALA A 401 -5.25 -21.66 -9.24
C ALA A 401 -4.98 -20.75 -8.04
N LYS A 402 -5.21 -21.24 -6.82
CA LYS A 402 -4.87 -20.52 -5.60
C LYS A 402 -3.35 -20.31 -5.45
N ASP A 403 -2.55 -21.36 -5.64
CA ASP A 403 -1.09 -21.26 -5.57
C ASP A 403 -0.57 -20.25 -6.60
N VAL A 404 -1.13 -20.26 -7.80
CA VAL A 404 -0.75 -19.34 -8.88
C VAL A 404 -1.09 -17.89 -8.51
N CYS A 405 -2.28 -17.62 -7.94
CA CYS A 405 -2.58 -16.29 -7.41
C CYS A 405 -1.57 -15.84 -6.35
N ASP A 406 -1.23 -16.73 -5.40
CA ASP A 406 -0.31 -16.39 -4.31
C ASP A 406 1.14 -16.21 -4.85
N ILE A 407 1.56 -16.97 -5.86
CA ILE A 407 2.84 -16.80 -6.57
C ILE A 407 2.91 -15.44 -7.26
N PHE A 408 1.91 -15.08 -8.07
CA PHE A 408 1.94 -13.81 -8.80
C PHE A 408 1.82 -12.60 -7.87
N GLN A 409 1.10 -12.72 -6.76
CA GLN A 409 1.12 -11.74 -5.67
C GLN A 409 2.55 -11.51 -5.16
N GLU A 410 3.27 -12.58 -4.79
CA GLU A 410 4.65 -12.45 -4.29
C GLU A 410 5.63 -11.93 -5.35
N LEU A 411 5.45 -12.30 -6.62
CA LEU A 411 6.24 -11.75 -7.73
C LEU A 411 6.02 -10.24 -7.90
N PHE A 412 4.76 -9.80 -7.82
CA PHE A 412 4.39 -8.39 -7.86
C PHE A 412 4.97 -7.62 -6.68
N ASP A 413 4.89 -8.18 -5.47
CA ASP A 413 5.43 -7.58 -4.26
C ASP A 413 6.96 -7.42 -4.32
N ALA A 414 7.63 -8.41 -4.91
CA ALA A 414 9.06 -8.43 -5.17
C ALA A 414 9.50 -7.57 -6.38
N HIS A 415 8.56 -6.93 -7.10
CA HIS A 415 8.82 -6.16 -8.32
C HIS A 415 9.54 -6.96 -9.42
N PHE A 416 9.30 -8.27 -9.50
CA PHE A 416 9.84 -9.09 -10.59
C PHE A 416 9.22 -8.64 -11.91
N ARG A 417 10.06 -8.35 -12.92
CA ARG A 417 9.62 -7.83 -14.21
C ARG A 417 9.11 -8.95 -15.11
N ILE A 418 7.90 -8.77 -15.62
CA ILE A 418 7.25 -9.67 -16.59
C ILE A 418 6.87 -8.82 -17.79
N GLU A 419 7.24 -9.25 -18.99
CA GLU A 419 6.96 -8.47 -20.20
C GLU A 419 5.48 -8.48 -20.54
N LYS A 420 4.87 -9.68 -20.50
CA LYS A 420 3.48 -9.87 -20.91
C LYS A 420 2.88 -11.11 -20.26
N ILE A 421 1.62 -11.00 -19.85
CA ILE A 421 0.77 -12.13 -19.43
C ILE A 421 -0.54 -12.04 -20.20
N SER A 422 -0.68 -12.85 -21.23
CA SER A 422 -1.85 -12.89 -22.11
C SER A 422 -2.23 -14.33 -22.43
N LEU A 423 -3.51 -14.56 -22.70
CA LEU A 423 -3.97 -15.87 -23.17
C LEU A 423 -3.30 -16.22 -24.48
N ILE A 424 -2.73 -17.42 -24.56
CA ILE A 424 -2.08 -17.91 -25.78
C ILE A 424 -3.05 -17.99 -26.97
N ASP A 425 -4.36 -18.03 -26.70
CA ASP A 425 -5.44 -17.98 -27.68
C ASP A 425 -5.49 -16.70 -28.53
N ASN A 426 -4.88 -15.61 -28.05
CA ASN A 426 -4.65 -14.39 -28.84
C ASN A 426 -3.64 -14.61 -29.97
N TYR A 427 -2.82 -15.65 -29.85
CA TYR A 427 -1.86 -16.12 -30.85
C TYR A 427 -2.37 -17.39 -31.54
N ASN A 428 -3.68 -17.70 -31.45
CA ASN A 428 -4.27 -18.96 -31.93
C ASN A 428 -3.62 -20.22 -31.33
N ALA A 429 -3.10 -20.14 -30.10
CA ALA A 429 -2.36 -21.22 -29.44
C ALA A 429 -1.09 -21.67 -30.19
N ASP A 430 -0.44 -20.73 -30.89
CA ASP A 430 0.87 -20.91 -31.48
C ASP A 430 1.96 -20.56 -30.44
N ASP A 431 2.66 -21.59 -29.94
CA ASP A 431 3.71 -21.46 -28.94
C ASP A 431 4.88 -20.59 -29.46
N ASP A 432 5.25 -20.69 -30.73
CA ASP A 432 6.40 -19.96 -31.29
C ASP A 432 6.12 -18.46 -31.38
N LEU A 433 4.91 -18.08 -31.82
CA LEU A 433 4.48 -16.69 -31.84
C LEU A 433 4.37 -16.09 -30.43
N ALA A 434 3.79 -16.84 -29.49
CA ALA A 434 3.63 -16.39 -28.11
C ALA A 434 5.00 -16.22 -27.41
N MET A 435 5.92 -17.18 -27.58
CA MET A 435 7.27 -17.09 -27.03
C MET A 435 8.05 -15.92 -27.64
N ALA A 436 8.00 -15.74 -28.97
CA ALA A 436 8.70 -14.66 -29.64
C ALA A 436 8.21 -13.26 -29.19
N ASP A 437 6.92 -13.14 -28.85
CA ASP A 437 6.31 -11.93 -28.27
C ASP A 437 6.46 -11.86 -26.73
N ASN A 438 7.33 -12.72 -26.17
CA ASN A 438 7.70 -12.81 -24.76
C ASN A 438 6.51 -13.01 -23.81
N ASN A 439 5.47 -13.68 -24.29
CA ASN A 439 4.24 -13.90 -23.53
C ASN A 439 4.43 -15.01 -22.50
N SER A 440 4.15 -14.70 -21.23
CA SER A 440 4.09 -15.69 -20.16
C SER A 440 2.72 -16.36 -20.17
N SER A 441 2.68 -17.70 -20.27
CA SER A 441 1.43 -18.45 -20.51
C SER A 441 1.44 -19.84 -19.87
N SER A 442 0.27 -20.50 -19.83
CA SER A 442 0.06 -21.79 -19.14
C SER A 442 -0.69 -22.80 -20.00
N LEU A 443 -2.01 -22.70 -20.12
CA LEU A 443 -2.79 -23.73 -20.84
C LEU A 443 -2.42 -23.71 -22.33
N CYS A 444 -1.96 -24.86 -22.84
CA CYS A 444 -1.84 -25.13 -24.27
C CYS A 444 -1.88 -26.64 -24.51
N CYS A 445 -3.02 -27.14 -25.02
CA CYS A 445 -3.22 -28.57 -25.27
C CYS A 445 -2.35 -29.06 -26.42
N ARG A 446 -1.31 -29.83 -26.07
CA ARG A 446 -0.41 -30.48 -27.03
C ARG A 446 0.17 -31.80 -26.53
N ALA A 447 0.43 -32.70 -27.47
CA ALA A 447 1.22 -33.89 -27.21
C ALA A 447 2.70 -33.50 -27.03
N ILE A 448 3.45 -34.30 -26.27
CA ILE A 448 4.89 -34.14 -26.21
C ILE A 448 5.49 -34.57 -27.55
N THR A 449 6.31 -33.71 -28.14
CA THR A 449 6.98 -33.95 -29.42
C THR A 449 7.70 -35.31 -29.40
N GLY A 450 7.35 -36.18 -30.35
CA GLY A 450 7.93 -37.51 -30.48
C GLY A 450 7.38 -38.59 -29.52
N LYS A 451 6.37 -38.28 -28.69
CA LYS A 451 5.73 -39.25 -27.78
C LYS A 451 4.20 -39.24 -27.92
N PRO A 452 3.64 -39.88 -28.96
CA PRO A 452 2.19 -39.99 -29.12
C PRO A 452 1.52 -40.57 -27.86
N GLY A 453 0.40 -39.97 -27.44
CA GLY A 453 -0.32 -40.37 -26.23
C GLY A 453 0.27 -39.87 -24.91
N THR A 454 1.43 -39.18 -24.93
CA THR A 454 1.95 -38.45 -23.78
C THR A 454 1.71 -36.95 -23.96
N TYR A 455 1.13 -36.30 -22.97
CA TYR A 455 0.71 -34.89 -23.06
C TYR A 455 1.60 -33.98 -22.21
N SER A 456 1.83 -32.77 -22.70
CA SER A 456 2.56 -31.74 -21.97
C SER A 456 1.85 -31.36 -20.66
N LYS A 457 2.59 -30.91 -19.64
CA LYS A 457 2.00 -30.35 -18.42
C LYS A 457 1.17 -29.08 -18.70
N HIS A 458 1.49 -28.36 -19.77
CA HIS A 458 0.65 -27.28 -20.29
C HIS A 458 -0.76 -27.74 -20.67
N THR A 459 -0.94 -28.98 -21.14
CA THR A 459 -2.27 -29.54 -21.45
C THR A 459 -3.15 -29.57 -20.21
N PHE A 460 -2.58 -29.83 -19.04
CA PHE A 460 -3.33 -29.93 -17.80
C PHE A 460 -3.48 -28.60 -17.06
N GLY A 461 -2.90 -27.51 -17.58
CA GLY A 461 -2.80 -26.24 -16.87
C GLY A 461 -1.89 -26.30 -15.63
N LEU A 462 -0.92 -27.22 -15.63
CA LEU A 462 0.02 -27.47 -14.53
C LEU A 462 1.46 -27.02 -14.87
N ALA A 463 1.61 -26.20 -15.92
CA ALA A 463 2.87 -25.61 -16.33
C ALA A 463 2.69 -24.13 -16.61
N ILE A 464 3.70 -23.31 -16.33
CA ILE A 464 3.74 -21.87 -16.60
C ILE A 464 5.10 -21.53 -17.19
N ASP A 465 5.10 -20.88 -18.35
CA ASP A 465 6.30 -20.29 -18.94
C ASP A 465 6.36 -18.79 -18.57
N ILE A 466 7.53 -18.31 -18.12
CA ILE A 466 7.76 -16.92 -17.69
C ILE A 466 8.87 -16.27 -18.51
N ASN A 467 8.52 -15.14 -19.17
CA ASN A 467 9.42 -14.35 -20.02
C ASN A 467 10.29 -15.22 -20.97
N PRO A 468 9.70 -15.91 -21.95
CA PRO A 468 10.41 -16.80 -22.87
C PRO A 468 11.68 -16.23 -23.50
N VAL A 469 11.71 -14.93 -23.83
CA VAL A 469 12.89 -14.28 -24.43
C VAL A 469 14.05 -14.17 -23.43
N GLN A 470 13.77 -13.78 -22.19
CA GLN A 470 14.80 -13.75 -21.12
C GLN A 470 15.22 -15.15 -20.67
N ASN A 471 14.31 -16.13 -20.81
CA ASN A 471 14.45 -17.47 -20.25
C ASN A 471 14.22 -18.55 -21.31
N PRO A 472 15.10 -18.65 -22.33
CA PRO A 472 14.82 -19.52 -23.47
C PRO A 472 14.87 -21.01 -23.14
N TYR A 473 14.19 -21.80 -23.97
CA TYR A 473 14.50 -23.22 -24.14
C TYR A 473 15.78 -23.38 -24.96
N VAL A 474 16.73 -24.20 -24.49
CA VAL A 474 18.05 -24.42 -25.11
C VAL A 474 18.33 -25.91 -25.23
N LYS A 475 18.40 -26.41 -26.48
CA LYS A 475 18.77 -27.79 -26.82
C LYS A 475 19.81 -27.81 -27.93
N GLY A 476 21.08 -27.88 -27.55
CA GLY A 476 22.19 -27.80 -28.50
C GLY A 476 22.22 -26.45 -29.21
N LYS A 477 22.11 -26.45 -30.54
CA LYS A 477 22.04 -25.21 -31.34
C LYS A 477 20.64 -24.58 -31.38
N LEU A 478 19.60 -25.37 -31.07
CA LEU A 478 18.22 -24.92 -31.05
C LEU A 478 17.99 -24.07 -29.81
N VAL A 479 17.48 -22.86 -30.02
CA VAL A 479 17.09 -21.91 -28.98
C VAL A 479 15.75 -21.34 -29.35
N LEU A 480 14.79 -21.45 -28.43
CA LEU A 480 13.43 -20.97 -28.62
C LEU A 480 13.07 -20.02 -27.45
N PRO A 481 12.54 -18.82 -27.74
CA PRO A 481 12.39 -18.23 -29.08
C PRO A 481 13.74 -17.76 -29.65
N GLU A 482 13.85 -17.65 -30.98
CA GLU A 482 15.12 -17.33 -31.67
C GLU A 482 15.66 -15.93 -31.30
N ASN A 483 14.77 -14.97 -31.06
CA ASN A 483 15.10 -13.61 -30.62
C ASN A 483 15.72 -13.55 -29.21
N SER A 484 15.85 -14.68 -28.50
CA SER A 484 16.64 -14.78 -27.25
C SER A 484 18.14 -14.67 -27.49
N LYS A 485 18.63 -14.95 -28.71
CA LYS A 485 20.05 -14.80 -29.06
C LYS A 485 20.42 -13.37 -29.47
N ASN A 486 19.50 -12.68 -30.15
CA ASN A 486 19.70 -11.38 -30.76
C ASN A 486 18.39 -10.58 -30.67
N ASN A 487 18.15 -9.97 -29.51
CA ASN A 487 17.04 -9.02 -29.37
C ASN A 487 17.45 -7.61 -29.79
N LEU A 488 16.53 -6.66 -29.73
CA LEU A 488 16.76 -5.25 -30.09
C LEU A 488 17.92 -4.58 -29.32
N ASN A 489 18.32 -5.13 -28.18
CA ASN A 489 19.42 -4.64 -27.35
C ASN A 489 20.72 -5.45 -27.54
N ASN A 490 20.79 -6.36 -28.52
CA ASN A 490 21.90 -7.28 -28.78
C ASN A 490 22.33 -8.11 -27.55
N ILE A 491 21.37 -8.45 -26.68
CA ILE A 491 21.62 -9.31 -25.51
C ILE A 491 21.39 -10.76 -25.91
N ASN A 492 22.36 -11.63 -25.62
CA ASN A 492 22.23 -13.07 -25.79
C ASN A 492 21.88 -13.75 -24.45
N TYR A 493 20.61 -14.09 -24.27
CA TYR A 493 20.10 -14.72 -23.03
C TYR A 493 20.52 -16.19 -22.85
N THR A 494 21.21 -16.78 -23.83
CA THR A 494 21.79 -18.12 -23.70
C THR A 494 23.10 -18.12 -22.90
N ASP A 495 23.78 -16.97 -22.82
CA ASP A 495 24.95 -16.77 -21.94
C ASP A 495 24.47 -16.43 -20.53
N ARG A 496 24.13 -17.48 -19.76
CA ARG A 496 23.51 -17.33 -18.44
C ARG A 496 24.39 -16.60 -17.44
N ASP A 497 25.72 -16.69 -17.55
CA ASP A 497 26.64 -15.99 -16.67
C ASP A 497 26.66 -14.48 -16.93
N ALA A 498 26.58 -14.07 -18.19
CA ALA A 498 26.51 -12.67 -18.57
C ALA A 498 25.17 -12.01 -18.17
N VAL A 499 24.06 -12.76 -18.24
CA VAL A 499 22.71 -12.20 -18.05
C VAL A 499 22.11 -12.42 -16.67
N LYS A 500 22.76 -13.16 -15.76
CA LYS A 500 22.18 -13.57 -14.45
C LYS A 500 21.67 -12.43 -13.56
N ASN A 501 22.16 -11.21 -13.75
CA ASN A 501 21.77 -10.04 -12.97
C ASN A 501 20.77 -9.12 -13.70
N LEU A 502 20.38 -9.46 -14.93
CA LEU A 502 19.39 -8.68 -15.68
C LEU A 502 17.97 -8.96 -15.16
N MET A 503 17.11 -7.94 -15.26
CA MET A 503 15.71 -8.06 -14.85
C MET A 503 14.98 -9.14 -15.65
N GLY A 504 14.05 -9.85 -15.00
CA GLY A 504 13.24 -10.90 -15.60
C GLY A 504 13.97 -12.20 -15.93
N VAL A 505 15.30 -12.27 -15.74
CA VAL A 505 16.10 -13.49 -15.90
C VAL A 505 15.94 -14.39 -14.67
N ILE A 506 15.67 -15.67 -14.90
CA ILE A 506 15.47 -16.68 -13.88
C ILE A 506 16.76 -17.49 -13.68
N THR A 507 17.18 -17.57 -12.43
CA THR A 507 18.32 -18.35 -11.93
C THR A 507 17.91 -18.99 -10.61
N GLN A 508 18.72 -19.91 -10.06
CA GLN A 508 18.44 -20.48 -8.73
C GLN A 508 18.48 -19.44 -7.60
N ASP A 509 19.10 -18.29 -7.83
CA ASP A 509 19.15 -17.19 -6.87
C ASP A 509 18.03 -16.17 -7.07
N SER A 510 17.32 -16.21 -8.20
CA SER A 510 16.29 -15.23 -8.53
C SER A 510 15.08 -15.36 -7.59
N VAL A 511 14.42 -14.23 -7.34
CA VAL A 511 13.21 -14.18 -6.52
C VAL A 511 12.08 -15.01 -7.13
N CYS A 512 11.99 -15.03 -8.46
CA CYS A 512 10.99 -15.82 -9.18
C CYS A 512 11.14 -17.31 -8.92
N TYR A 513 12.35 -17.87 -9.07
CA TYR A 513 12.59 -19.28 -8.76
C TYR A 513 12.25 -19.62 -7.30
N LYS A 514 12.72 -18.80 -6.35
CA LYS A 514 12.50 -19.01 -4.92
C LYS A 514 11.01 -19.02 -4.55
N ILE A 515 10.22 -18.12 -5.17
CA ILE A 515 8.77 -18.08 -4.98
C ILE A 515 8.12 -19.33 -5.55
N PHE A 516 8.36 -19.68 -6.82
CA PHE A 516 7.76 -20.89 -7.40
C PHE A 516 8.14 -22.16 -6.62
N ALA A 517 9.41 -22.30 -6.23
CA ALA A 517 9.90 -23.42 -5.42
C ALA A 517 9.22 -23.50 -4.04
N LYS A 518 8.93 -22.36 -3.39
CA LYS A 518 8.18 -22.29 -2.13
C LYS A 518 6.79 -22.93 -2.24
N TYR A 519 6.14 -22.84 -3.40
CA TYR A 519 4.83 -23.46 -3.68
C TYR A 519 4.95 -24.87 -4.28
N GLY A 520 6.14 -25.46 -4.28
CA GLY A 520 6.39 -26.82 -4.74
C GLY A 520 6.45 -26.99 -6.25
N TRP A 521 6.60 -25.90 -7.02
CA TRP A 521 6.83 -25.98 -8.46
C TRP A 521 8.29 -26.33 -8.75
N THR A 522 8.51 -27.19 -9.73
CA THR A 522 9.85 -27.49 -10.25
C THR A 522 10.17 -26.58 -11.42
N TRP A 523 11.44 -26.28 -11.63
CA TRP A 523 11.89 -25.35 -12.68
C TRP A 523 12.73 -26.07 -13.73
N GLY A 524 12.46 -25.80 -15.00
CA GLY A 524 13.08 -26.45 -16.14
C GLY A 524 14.57 -26.19 -16.32
N GLY A 525 15.09 -25.11 -15.72
CA GLY A 525 16.53 -24.85 -15.62
C GLY A 525 17.28 -25.82 -14.70
N ASN A 526 16.59 -26.56 -13.83
CA ASN A 526 17.19 -27.50 -12.88
C ASN A 526 17.05 -28.98 -13.26
N TRP A 527 16.32 -29.29 -14.34
CA TRP A 527 16.09 -30.68 -14.70
C TRP A 527 17.35 -31.35 -15.25
N ASP A 528 17.61 -32.59 -14.84
CA ASP A 528 18.67 -33.42 -15.41
C ASP A 528 18.20 -34.11 -16.70
N LYS A 529 17.85 -33.30 -17.70
CA LYS A 529 17.34 -33.76 -18.99
C LYS A 529 18.45 -33.76 -20.03
N THR A 530 18.58 -34.88 -20.75
CA THR A 530 19.61 -35.07 -21.79
C THR A 530 19.02 -35.48 -23.14
N TYR A 531 19.76 -35.23 -24.21
CA TYR A 531 19.48 -35.70 -25.56
C TYR A 531 20.78 -36.20 -26.22
N PHE A 532 20.67 -37.21 -27.08
CA PHE A 532 21.80 -37.68 -27.87
C PHE A 532 21.99 -36.80 -29.10
N ASP A 533 23.18 -36.23 -29.29
CA ASP A 533 23.47 -35.32 -30.41
C ASP A 533 24.09 -36.02 -31.64
N GLY A 534 24.17 -37.35 -31.60
CA GLY A 534 24.89 -38.17 -32.59
C GLY A 534 26.25 -38.65 -32.09
N THR A 535 26.79 -38.06 -31.01
CA THR A 535 28.08 -38.43 -30.42
C THR A 535 27.97 -38.76 -28.94
N GLU A 536 27.29 -37.93 -28.15
CA GLU A 536 27.14 -38.11 -26.71
C GLU A 536 25.79 -37.59 -26.20
N ASN A 537 25.45 -37.93 -24.96
CA ASN A 537 24.29 -37.36 -24.29
C ASN A 537 24.64 -35.97 -23.75
N LYS A 538 23.97 -34.95 -24.28
CA LYS A 538 24.12 -33.54 -23.86
C LYS A 538 22.90 -33.08 -23.08
N ARG A 539 23.11 -32.19 -22.11
CA ARG A 539 22.02 -31.56 -21.37
C ARG A 539 21.25 -30.57 -22.23
N TYR A 540 19.97 -30.42 -21.94
CA TYR A 540 19.14 -29.33 -22.44
C TYR A 540 18.37 -28.67 -21.29
N PHE A 541 18.03 -27.41 -21.46
CA PHE A 541 17.46 -26.57 -20.39
C PHE A 541 16.20 -25.88 -20.88
N ASP A 542 15.20 -25.77 -20.01
CA ASP A 542 13.96 -25.06 -20.29
C ASP A 542 13.78 -23.94 -19.26
N TYR A 543 14.49 -22.81 -19.47
CA TYR A 543 14.62 -21.79 -18.43
C TYR A 543 13.31 -21.03 -18.18
N GLN A 544 12.39 -21.01 -19.13
CA GLN A 544 11.08 -20.36 -18.99
C GLN A 544 10.14 -21.15 -18.09
N HIS A 545 10.35 -22.46 -18.00
CA HIS A 545 9.29 -23.39 -17.64
C HIS A 545 9.26 -23.73 -16.15
N PHE A 546 8.08 -23.62 -15.55
CA PHE A 546 7.78 -24.21 -14.25
C PHE A 546 6.66 -25.24 -14.40
N GLU A 547 6.76 -26.38 -13.71
CA GLU A 547 5.68 -27.36 -13.67
C GLU A 547 5.45 -27.97 -12.28
N LYS A 548 4.22 -28.45 -12.07
CA LYS A 548 3.76 -29.12 -10.85
C LYS A 548 3.20 -30.52 -11.14
#